data_AF-A0AAN5DE61-F1
#
_entry.id   AF-A0AAN5DE61-F1
#
_cell.length_a   1.000
_cell.length_b   1.000
_cell.length_c   1.000
_cell.angle_alpha   90.00
_cell.angle_beta   90.00
_cell.angle_gamma   90.00
#
_symmetry.space_group_name_H-M   'P 1'
#
loop_
_entity.id
_entity.type
_entity.pdbx_description
1 polymer ?
#
loop_
_entity_poly.entity_id
_entity_poly.type
_entity_poly.pdbx_seq_one_letter_code
_entity_poly.pdbx_strand_id
1 'polypeptide(L)'
;MAVATTSLPSISLVDRIQERYMDDDEDESGDVMIQSFLSSSPKKLSGERARLQLVVLNHKSIDSIGDVSQFANLVRGVNEVDLAWNKISCWADVSTMLKHLPQLRIFNLSHNNLESELGDVDIPHCPNLDTLILNGTNLSLDCIRKVAQKMPALHELHLSQNNFDPDYFDAESAGPSGEGKENSTISESVSLVHLNRCRISRWSDALKMMSYFPKRETVFLCENPIREIRDNKQESDPPYSSIRMINLSKTGIHDWTSIDHIEHWPQLVDLRINNIPLLDDYSEEEKLHLVVGRLGKLELLNGSSITKEQRESSERFFIRYYEEKEERPKKFEALLAKHGKLEKLVKVDLSPKSHVTVRVKCEETGFDKEMNLKVTKTVGQLMRHLEKEVGVAYERMRLFYYQYVDEELSYDCQELRFPKQLLHNLHLDDGAMFMITSKILASRKRAQTKSTSSN
;
A
#
# COMPACT_ATOMS: atom_id res chain seq x y z
N MET A 1 -13.18 30.09 51.05
CA MET A 1 -14.15 30.03 49.95
C MET A 1 -13.93 28.72 49.22
N ALA A 2 -14.86 27.78 49.37
CA ALA A 2 -14.85 26.54 48.60
C ALA A 2 -15.16 26.90 47.14
N VAL A 3 -14.25 26.54 46.23
CA VAL A 3 -14.47 26.67 44.79
C VAL A 3 -15.50 25.60 44.44
N ALA A 4 -16.74 26.01 44.21
CA ALA A 4 -17.76 25.14 43.64
C ALA A 4 -17.31 24.77 42.23
N THR A 5 -16.81 23.54 42.07
CA THR A 5 -16.69 22.92 40.76
C THR A 5 -18.10 22.70 40.23
N THR A 6 -18.58 23.63 39.41
CA THR A 6 -19.80 23.46 38.62
C THR A 6 -19.59 22.25 37.72
N SER A 7 -20.21 21.12 38.05
CA SER A 7 -20.29 19.96 37.17
C SER A 7 -21.01 20.41 35.89
N LEU A 8 -20.35 20.25 34.74
CA LEU A 8 -21.01 20.40 33.44
C LEU A 8 -22.28 19.51 33.43
N PRO A 9 -23.36 19.94 32.76
CA PRO A 9 -24.54 19.10 32.63
C PRO A 9 -24.17 17.77 31.96
N SER A 10 -24.63 16.66 32.54
CA SER A 10 -24.50 15.33 31.93
C SER A 10 -25.17 15.36 30.57
N ILE A 11 -24.53 14.75 29.57
CA ILE A 11 -25.02 14.69 28.21
C ILE A 11 -25.48 13.26 27.96
N SER A 12 -26.78 13.09 27.72
CA SER A 12 -27.35 11.76 27.56
C SER A 12 -27.32 11.28 26.11
N LEU A 13 -27.25 9.96 25.96
CA LEU A 13 -27.34 9.29 24.66
C LEU A 13 -28.69 9.55 23.99
N VAL A 14 -29.79 9.55 24.76
CA VAL A 14 -31.15 9.83 24.24
C VAL A 14 -31.23 11.21 23.63
N ASP A 15 -30.75 12.25 24.34
CA ASP A 15 -30.78 13.63 23.85
C ASP A 15 -30.03 13.76 22.52
N ARG A 16 -28.85 13.12 22.42
CA ARG A 16 -28.03 13.15 21.20
C ARG A 16 -28.62 12.34 20.05
N ILE A 17 -29.36 11.27 20.34
CA ILE A 17 -30.11 10.54 19.31
C ILE A 17 -31.25 11.43 18.78
N GLN A 18 -32.00 12.09 19.67
CA GLN A 18 -33.10 12.96 19.28
C GLN A 18 -32.60 14.14 18.43
N GLU A 19 -31.60 14.86 18.91
CA GLU A 19 -30.97 15.99 18.20
C GLU A 19 -30.46 15.62 16.80
N ARG A 20 -29.86 14.42 16.64
CA ARG A 20 -29.26 14.04 15.35
C ARG A 20 -30.25 13.43 14.36
N TYR A 21 -31.26 12.71 14.85
CA TYR A 21 -32.08 11.83 14.02
C TYR A 21 -33.58 12.12 14.06
N MET A 22 -34.04 12.97 14.98
CA MET A 22 -35.46 13.25 15.19
C MET A 22 -35.79 14.74 15.07
N ASP A 23 -34.83 15.63 15.35
CA ASP A 23 -35.00 17.06 15.13
C ASP A 23 -34.82 17.38 13.63
N ASP A 24 -35.89 17.91 13.02
CA ASP A 24 -35.98 18.28 11.60
C ASP A 24 -35.27 19.61 11.27
N ASP A 25 -34.54 20.20 12.21
CA ASP A 25 -33.88 21.49 12.02
C ASP A 25 -32.65 21.33 11.10
N GLU A 26 -32.83 21.74 9.84
CA GLU A 26 -31.81 21.91 8.82
C GLU A 26 -30.73 22.89 9.27
N ASP A 27 -29.71 22.42 9.98
CA ASP A 27 -28.43 23.11 10.03
C ASP A 27 -27.35 22.26 9.35
N GLU A 28 -27.10 22.61 8.09
CA GLU A 28 -25.85 22.34 7.38
C GLU A 28 -24.68 22.97 8.13
N SER A 29 -24.23 22.35 9.23
CA SER A 29 -22.89 22.59 9.75
C SER A 29 -21.99 21.44 9.32
N GLY A 30 -21.15 21.77 8.34
CA GLY A 30 -20.28 20.83 7.65
C GLY A 30 -19.40 20.04 8.60
N ASP A 31 -19.60 18.74 8.63
CA ASP A 31 -18.52 17.80 8.86
C ASP A 31 -18.58 16.70 7.81
N VAL A 32 -17.40 16.35 7.34
CA VAL A 32 -17.13 15.72 6.04
C VAL A 32 -17.96 14.44 5.85
N MET A 33 -18.88 14.45 4.88
CA MET A 33 -19.39 13.24 4.26
C MET A 33 -18.23 12.53 3.55
N ILE A 34 -17.51 11.66 4.27
CA ILE A 34 -16.69 10.65 3.62
C ILE A 34 -17.66 9.59 3.11
N GLN A 35 -17.93 9.64 1.81
CA GLN A 35 -18.51 8.54 1.05
C GLN A 35 -17.62 7.30 1.19
N SER A 36 -17.84 6.48 2.23
CA SER A 36 -17.46 5.09 2.18
C SER A 36 -18.54 4.36 1.39
N PHE A 37 -18.15 3.87 0.21
CA PHE A 37 -18.98 3.02 -0.62
C PHE A 37 -19.25 1.71 0.11
N LEU A 38 -20.28 1.66 0.97
CA LEU A 38 -21.08 0.50 1.35
C LEU A 38 -22.25 1.01 2.24
N SER A 39 -23.44 1.07 1.64
CA SER A 39 -24.77 1.37 2.21
C SER A 39 -25.16 2.84 2.49
N SER A 40 -26.24 3.23 1.80
CA SER A 40 -27.12 4.42 1.87
C SER A 40 -26.96 5.43 3.02
N SER A 41 -26.90 6.71 2.64
CA SER A 41 -26.93 7.90 3.51
C SER A 41 -28.04 7.86 4.60
N PRO A 42 -27.77 8.28 5.85
CA PRO A 42 -28.72 8.16 6.97
C PRO A 42 -29.95 9.07 6.94
N LYS A 43 -30.11 9.97 5.95
CA LYS A 43 -31.04 11.11 6.05
C LYS A 43 -32.35 11.01 5.25
N LYS A 44 -32.78 9.84 4.76
CA LYS A 44 -34.09 9.74 4.07
C LYS A 44 -34.85 8.45 4.35
N LEU A 45 -35.57 8.43 5.46
CA LEU A 45 -36.76 7.60 5.63
C LEU A 45 -37.85 8.47 6.27
N SER A 46 -38.53 9.26 5.43
CA SER A 46 -39.74 9.98 5.82
C SER A 46 -40.90 9.00 5.98
N GLY A 47 -41.60 9.11 7.11
CA GLY A 47 -42.83 8.36 7.43
C GLY A 47 -42.71 7.63 8.76
N GLU A 48 -43.33 8.17 9.81
CA GLU A 48 -43.82 7.65 11.11
C GLU A 48 -43.31 6.32 11.74
N ARG A 49 -42.27 5.63 11.24
CA ARG A 49 -41.74 4.35 11.74
C ARG A 49 -40.41 3.95 11.08
N ALA A 50 -39.61 4.90 10.62
CA ALA A 50 -38.22 4.64 10.23
C ALA A 50 -37.41 4.24 11.47
N ARG A 51 -37.27 2.93 11.70
CA ARG A 51 -36.46 2.42 12.82
C ARG A 51 -34.98 2.59 12.48
N LEU A 52 -34.25 3.30 13.32
CA LEU A 52 -32.81 3.45 13.20
C LEU A 52 -32.15 2.09 13.03
N GLN A 53 -31.33 1.94 11.99
CA GLN A 53 -30.49 0.75 11.77
C GLN A 53 -29.04 1.01 12.20
N LEU A 54 -28.63 2.29 12.18
CA LEU A 54 -27.28 2.77 12.43
C LEU A 54 -27.36 4.00 13.32
N VAL A 55 -26.64 3.98 14.45
CA VAL A 55 -26.48 5.13 15.34
C VAL A 55 -24.98 5.44 15.41
N VAL A 56 -24.59 6.63 14.97
CA VAL A 56 -23.21 7.14 15.02
C VAL A 56 -23.25 8.44 15.80
N LEU A 57 -22.61 8.48 16.96
CA LEU A 57 -22.61 9.66 17.84
C LEU A 57 -21.21 9.89 18.42
N ASN A 58 -20.22 9.96 17.54
CA ASN A 58 -18.83 10.17 17.93
C ASN A 58 -18.59 11.61 18.41
N HIS A 59 -17.70 11.78 19.40
CA HIS A 59 -17.32 13.10 19.94
C HIS A 59 -18.49 13.93 20.49
N LYS A 60 -19.58 13.30 20.94
CA LYS A 60 -20.77 14.00 21.47
C LYS A 60 -20.74 14.22 22.98
N SER A 61 -19.63 13.90 23.62
CA SER A 61 -19.43 14.03 25.08
C SER A 61 -20.48 13.27 25.91
N ILE A 62 -21.04 12.19 25.36
CA ILE A 62 -22.06 11.36 26.01
C ILE A 62 -21.44 10.69 27.23
N ASP A 63 -22.05 10.84 28.40
CA ASP A 63 -21.60 10.23 29.66
C ASP A 63 -22.67 9.38 30.36
N SER A 64 -23.91 9.41 29.88
CA SER A 64 -25.02 8.62 30.40
C SER A 64 -25.99 8.20 29.30
N ILE A 65 -26.87 7.23 29.60
CA ILE A 65 -27.91 6.82 28.65
C ILE A 65 -29.03 7.86 28.55
N GLY A 66 -29.45 8.44 29.68
CA GLY A 66 -30.67 9.24 29.79
C GLY A 66 -31.90 8.38 30.11
N ASP A 67 -33.07 8.74 29.56
CA ASP A 67 -34.30 7.97 29.76
C ASP A 67 -34.23 6.60 29.05
N VAL A 68 -34.05 5.55 29.85
CA VAL A 68 -33.92 4.17 29.36
C VAL A 68 -35.15 3.71 28.57
N SER A 69 -36.36 4.15 28.94
CA SER A 69 -37.58 3.76 28.23
C SER A 69 -37.64 4.41 26.84
N GLN A 70 -37.21 5.66 26.74
CA GLN A 70 -37.09 6.36 25.46
C GLN A 70 -35.98 5.74 24.60
N PHE A 71 -34.80 5.51 25.19
CA PHE A 71 -33.71 4.80 24.52
C PHE A 71 -34.20 3.47 23.93
N ALA A 72 -34.85 2.63 24.75
CA ALA A 72 -35.38 1.35 24.35
C ALA A 72 -36.44 1.42 23.24
N ASN A 73 -37.09 2.57 23.02
CA ASN A 73 -38.00 2.76 21.88
C ASN A 73 -37.25 3.16 20.61
N LEU A 74 -36.23 4.01 20.74
CA LEU A 74 -35.43 4.53 19.64
C LEU A 74 -34.57 3.45 18.99
N VAL A 75 -34.02 2.51 19.78
CA VAL A 75 -32.93 1.63 19.31
C VAL A 75 -33.32 0.18 19.00
N ARG A 76 -34.60 -0.21 19.07
CA ARG A 76 -35.04 -1.62 18.92
C ARG A 76 -34.60 -2.30 17.62
N GLY A 77 -34.43 -1.52 16.56
CA GLY A 77 -34.04 -2.00 15.23
C GLY A 77 -32.59 -1.74 14.87
N VAL A 78 -31.78 -1.22 15.79
CA VAL A 78 -30.41 -0.80 15.49
C VAL A 78 -29.49 -2.02 15.41
N ASN A 79 -28.71 -2.09 14.33
CA ASN A 79 -27.74 -3.14 14.07
C ASN A 79 -26.30 -2.66 14.31
N GLU A 80 -26.05 -1.36 14.22
CA GLU A 80 -24.73 -0.77 14.42
C GLU A 80 -24.81 0.47 15.32
N VAL A 81 -23.94 0.49 16.33
CA VAL A 81 -23.80 1.61 17.24
C VAL A 81 -22.32 2.01 17.31
N ASP A 82 -22.04 3.24 16.91
CA ASP A 82 -20.74 3.88 17.06
C ASP A 82 -20.81 5.03 18.07
N LEU A 83 -20.17 4.83 19.22
CA LEU A 83 -20.08 5.78 20.32
C LEU A 83 -18.61 6.11 20.62
N ALA A 84 -17.73 6.03 19.64
CA ALA A 84 -16.32 6.32 19.83
C ALA A 84 -16.11 7.77 20.32
N TRP A 85 -15.06 7.97 21.14
CA TRP A 85 -14.67 9.28 21.65
C TRP A 85 -15.77 10.00 22.44
N ASN A 86 -16.46 9.26 23.30
CA ASN A 86 -17.39 9.82 24.28
C ASN A 86 -16.79 9.71 25.70
N LYS A 87 -17.61 9.94 26.72
CA LYS A 87 -17.23 9.95 28.13
C LYS A 87 -17.88 8.82 28.92
N ILE A 88 -18.31 7.76 28.24
CA ILE A 88 -18.92 6.59 28.87
C ILE A 88 -17.85 5.94 29.75
N SER A 89 -18.13 5.80 31.04
CA SER A 89 -17.19 5.20 32.00
C SER A 89 -17.70 3.93 32.66
N CYS A 90 -19.01 3.84 32.90
CA CYS A 90 -19.58 2.75 33.68
C CYS A 90 -20.07 1.59 32.80
N TRP A 91 -19.71 0.36 33.19
CA TRP A 91 -20.22 -0.86 32.53
C TRP A 91 -21.71 -1.10 32.76
N ALA A 92 -22.31 -0.56 33.83
CA ALA A 92 -23.74 -0.66 34.06
C ALA A 92 -24.56 0.02 32.94
N ASP A 93 -24.06 1.14 32.43
CA ASP A 93 -24.65 1.81 31.27
C ASP A 93 -24.48 0.98 30.00
N VAL A 94 -23.26 0.47 29.75
CA VAL A 94 -23.02 -0.42 28.60
C VAL A 94 -23.92 -1.66 28.63
N SER A 95 -24.08 -2.30 29.80
CA SER A 95 -24.99 -3.44 30.01
C SER A 95 -26.44 -3.05 29.70
N THR A 96 -26.88 -1.88 30.16
CA THR A 96 -28.24 -1.37 29.91
C THR A 96 -28.46 -1.06 28.42
N MET A 97 -27.47 -0.50 27.73
CA MET A 97 -27.52 -0.29 26.28
C MET A 97 -27.70 -1.62 25.54
N LEU A 98 -26.85 -2.61 25.84
CA LEU A 98 -26.88 -3.93 25.20
C LEU A 98 -28.20 -4.68 25.43
N LYS A 99 -28.86 -4.52 26.58
CA LYS A 99 -30.19 -5.11 26.86
C LYS A 99 -31.28 -4.60 25.92
N HIS A 100 -31.14 -3.38 25.40
CA HIS A 100 -32.13 -2.74 24.54
C HIS A 100 -31.74 -2.73 23.05
N LEU A 101 -30.61 -3.34 22.70
CA LEU A 101 -30.09 -3.47 21.34
C LEU A 101 -30.11 -4.95 20.87
N PRO A 102 -31.28 -5.58 20.69
CA PRO A 102 -31.37 -7.03 20.43
C PRO A 102 -30.86 -7.46 19.05
N GLN A 103 -30.76 -6.53 18.09
CA GLN A 103 -30.30 -6.79 16.71
C GLN A 103 -28.86 -6.33 16.46
N LEU A 104 -28.14 -5.89 17.52
CA LEU A 104 -26.81 -5.34 17.39
C LEU A 104 -25.84 -6.36 16.80
N ARG A 105 -25.13 -5.93 15.77
CA ARG A 105 -24.05 -6.66 15.08
C ARG A 105 -22.71 -5.99 15.28
N ILE A 106 -22.67 -4.66 15.26
CA ILE A 106 -21.44 -3.88 15.37
C ILE A 106 -21.57 -2.90 16.53
N PHE A 107 -20.61 -2.93 17.45
CA PHE A 107 -20.58 -2.00 18.57
C PHE A 107 -19.19 -1.40 18.77
N ASN A 108 -19.12 -0.08 18.66
CA ASN A 108 -17.89 0.67 18.84
C ASN A 108 -17.94 1.57 20.08
N LEU A 109 -17.05 1.28 21.03
CA LEU A 109 -16.86 2.01 22.28
C LEU A 109 -15.45 2.62 22.38
N SER A 110 -14.73 2.72 21.26
CA SER A 110 -13.34 3.18 21.23
C SER A 110 -13.16 4.53 21.93
N HIS A 111 -12.04 4.71 22.64
CA HIS A 111 -11.67 5.97 23.29
C HIS A 111 -12.71 6.54 24.26
N ASN A 112 -13.50 5.67 24.89
CA ASN A 112 -14.25 5.99 26.10
C ASN A 112 -13.42 5.67 27.34
N ASN A 113 -13.70 6.33 28.46
CA ASN A 113 -12.97 6.14 29.72
C ASN A 113 -13.63 5.04 30.59
N LEU A 114 -13.82 3.87 29.99
CA LEU A 114 -14.44 2.72 30.64
C LEU A 114 -13.62 2.27 31.86
N GLU A 115 -14.31 1.88 32.92
CA GLU A 115 -13.68 1.20 34.06
C GLU A 115 -12.92 -0.04 33.57
N SER A 116 -11.65 -0.15 33.99
CA SER A 116 -10.74 -1.21 33.50
C SER A 116 -11.19 -2.62 33.90
N GLU A 117 -11.97 -2.72 34.97
CA GLU A 117 -12.57 -3.95 35.48
C GLU A 117 -14.08 -3.89 35.30
N LEU A 118 -14.69 -5.05 35.06
CA LEU A 118 -16.15 -5.15 34.92
C LEU A 118 -16.89 -5.07 36.26
N GLY A 119 -16.21 -5.41 37.37
CA GLY A 119 -16.83 -5.60 38.68
C GLY A 119 -17.90 -6.70 38.67
N ASP A 120 -19.02 -6.45 39.35
CA ASP A 120 -20.18 -7.36 39.45
C ASP A 120 -21.23 -7.12 38.36
N VAL A 121 -20.92 -6.29 37.35
CA VAL A 121 -21.87 -5.97 36.27
C VAL A 121 -22.09 -7.20 35.38
N ASP A 122 -23.34 -7.67 35.31
CA ASP A 122 -23.71 -8.72 34.37
C ASP A 122 -23.97 -8.13 32.97
N ILE A 123 -23.17 -8.56 32.00
CA ILE A 123 -23.34 -8.24 30.59
C ILE A 123 -24.36 -9.21 29.98
N PRO A 124 -25.40 -8.68 29.29
CA PRO A 124 -26.42 -9.52 28.66
C PRO A 124 -25.82 -10.38 27.56
N HIS A 125 -26.46 -11.51 27.28
CA HIS A 125 -26.08 -12.36 26.15
C HIS A 125 -26.41 -11.68 24.82
N CYS A 126 -25.42 -11.50 23.95
CA CYS A 126 -25.53 -10.81 22.67
C CYS A 126 -25.21 -11.78 21.50
N PRO A 127 -26.17 -12.64 21.10
CA PRO A 127 -25.92 -13.72 20.15
C PRO A 127 -25.66 -13.25 18.71
N ASN A 128 -26.02 -12.01 18.38
CA ASN A 128 -25.90 -11.45 17.03
C ASN A 128 -24.68 -10.53 16.87
N LEU A 129 -23.96 -10.21 17.95
CA LEU A 129 -22.83 -9.29 17.89
C LEU A 129 -21.65 -9.97 17.21
N ASP A 130 -21.24 -9.39 16.08
CA ASP A 130 -20.24 -9.90 15.15
C ASP A 130 -18.93 -9.13 15.25
N THR A 131 -19.01 -7.80 15.42
CA THR A 131 -17.86 -6.90 15.52
C THR A 131 -17.92 -6.07 16.80
N LEU A 132 -16.86 -6.14 17.61
CA LEU A 132 -16.68 -5.32 18.81
C LEU A 132 -15.43 -4.47 18.68
N ILE A 133 -15.56 -3.16 18.88
CA ILE A 133 -14.46 -2.21 18.74
C ILE A 133 -14.18 -1.49 20.07
N LEU A 134 -13.01 -1.78 20.65
CA LEU A 134 -12.56 -1.33 21.97
C LEU A 134 -11.19 -0.64 21.89
N ASN A 135 -10.95 0.12 20.82
CA ASN A 135 -9.66 0.77 20.63
C ASN A 135 -9.40 1.85 21.70
N GLY A 136 -8.18 1.91 22.24
CA GLY A 136 -7.78 2.95 23.20
C GLY A 136 -8.64 3.04 24.46
N THR A 137 -9.17 1.91 24.93
CA THR A 137 -9.96 1.78 26.17
C THR A 137 -9.12 1.31 27.36
N ASN A 138 -7.96 0.70 27.12
CA ASN A 138 -7.01 0.18 28.12
C ASN A 138 -7.65 -0.74 29.18
N LEU A 139 -8.61 -1.56 28.76
CA LEU A 139 -9.27 -2.55 29.62
C LEU A 139 -8.31 -3.66 30.06
N SER A 140 -8.57 -4.25 31.21
CA SER A 140 -7.90 -5.49 31.64
C SER A 140 -8.28 -6.67 30.72
N LEU A 141 -7.39 -7.66 30.59
CA LEU A 141 -7.71 -8.88 29.83
C LEU A 141 -8.92 -9.62 30.41
N ASP A 142 -9.09 -9.60 31.73
CA ASP A 142 -10.25 -10.21 32.39
C ASP A 142 -11.57 -9.51 32.04
N CYS A 143 -11.57 -8.18 31.98
CA CYS A 143 -12.73 -7.43 31.51
C CYS A 143 -13.08 -7.79 30.06
N ILE A 144 -12.09 -7.73 29.15
CA ILE A 144 -12.27 -8.08 27.74
C ILE A 144 -12.81 -9.50 27.60
N ARG A 145 -12.25 -10.46 28.35
CA ARG A 145 -12.70 -11.85 28.39
C ARG A 145 -14.16 -11.98 28.81
N LYS A 146 -14.53 -11.40 29.96
CA LYS A 146 -15.90 -11.48 30.49
C LYS A 146 -16.93 -10.89 29.52
N VAL A 147 -16.59 -9.80 28.84
CA VAL A 147 -17.44 -9.16 27.83
C VAL A 147 -17.56 -10.05 26.58
N ALA A 148 -16.43 -10.49 26.02
CA ALA A 148 -16.40 -11.30 24.79
C ALA A 148 -17.10 -12.66 24.95
N GLN A 149 -17.04 -13.28 26.14
CA GLN A 149 -17.73 -14.54 26.43
C GLN A 149 -19.26 -14.45 26.33
N LYS A 150 -19.85 -13.24 26.38
CA LYS A 150 -21.28 -13.03 26.21
C LYS A 150 -21.70 -12.90 24.74
N MET A 151 -20.74 -12.93 23.81
CA MET A 151 -20.91 -12.67 22.38
C MET A 151 -20.46 -13.89 21.57
N PRO A 152 -21.26 -14.97 21.48
CA PRO A 152 -20.85 -16.24 20.89
C PRO A 152 -20.62 -16.18 19.37
N ALA A 153 -21.15 -15.16 18.69
CA ALA A 153 -20.98 -14.94 17.26
C ALA A 153 -19.88 -13.91 16.94
N LEU A 154 -19.11 -13.45 17.95
CA LEU A 154 -18.11 -12.42 17.77
C LEU A 154 -17.00 -12.91 16.84
N HIS A 155 -16.93 -12.38 15.63
CA HIS A 155 -15.96 -12.73 14.60
C HIS A 155 -14.76 -11.78 14.61
N GLU A 156 -15.02 -10.49 14.82
CA GLU A 156 -14.07 -9.40 14.67
C GLU A 156 -13.93 -8.60 15.97
N LEU A 157 -12.68 -8.44 16.43
CA LEU A 157 -12.36 -7.71 17.66
C LEU A 157 -11.26 -6.69 17.41
N HIS A 158 -11.54 -5.42 17.73
CA HIS A 158 -10.56 -4.34 17.65
C HIS A 158 -10.09 -3.92 19.04
N LEU A 159 -8.78 -4.05 19.26
CA LEU A 159 -8.08 -3.68 20.48
C LEU A 159 -6.88 -2.75 20.19
N SER A 160 -6.89 -2.06 19.06
CA SER A 160 -5.82 -1.16 18.64
C SER A 160 -5.68 0.03 19.59
N GLN A 161 -4.48 0.62 19.67
CA GLN A 161 -4.20 1.79 20.53
C GLN A 161 -4.39 1.54 22.04
N ASN A 162 -4.48 0.29 22.48
CA ASN A 162 -4.43 -0.08 23.89
C ASN A 162 -2.97 -0.28 24.36
N ASN A 163 -2.68 -0.10 25.64
CA ASN A 163 -1.33 -0.26 26.17
C ASN A 163 -1.05 -1.73 26.55
N PHE A 164 -0.53 -2.51 25.60
CA PHE A 164 -0.04 -3.88 25.81
C PHE A 164 1.49 -3.90 25.73
N ASP A 165 2.13 -3.08 26.55
CA ASP A 165 3.58 -3.04 26.70
C ASP A 165 4.08 -4.21 27.58
N PRO A 166 5.40 -4.41 27.70
CA PRO A 166 5.91 -5.52 28.50
C PRO A 166 5.51 -5.47 29.98
N ASP A 167 5.44 -4.27 30.57
CA ASP A 167 5.07 -4.09 31.97
C ASP A 167 3.63 -4.57 32.22
N TYR A 168 2.73 -4.37 31.25
CA TYR A 168 1.38 -4.93 31.28
C TYR A 168 1.39 -6.46 31.41
N PHE A 169 2.17 -7.17 30.57
CA PHE A 169 2.22 -8.63 30.59
C PHE A 169 2.96 -9.19 31.80
N ASP A 170 4.00 -8.50 32.26
CA ASP A 170 4.75 -8.86 33.46
C ASP A 170 3.85 -8.72 34.71
N ALA A 171 3.06 -7.64 34.81
CA ALA A 171 2.08 -7.43 35.88
C ALA A 171 0.94 -8.46 35.83
N GLU A 172 0.40 -8.76 34.65
CA GLU A 172 -0.66 -9.76 34.46
C GLU A 172 -0.20 -11.17 34.90
N SER A 173 1.08 -11.48 34.67
CA SER A 173 1.67 -12.76 35.07
C SER A 173 1.99 -12.82 36.58
N ALA A 174 2.26 -11.68 37.22
CA ALA A 174 2.59 -11.59 38.65
C ALA A 174 1.37 -11.42 39.58
N GLY A 175 0.19 -11.09 39.04
CA GLY A 175 -1.03 -10.89 39.84
C GLY A 175 -1.53 -12.15 40.55
N PRO A 176 -2.47 -12.02 41.52
CA PRO A 176 -3.09 -13.16 42.20
C PRO A 176 -3.87 -14.12 41.26
N SER A 177 -4.08 -13.71 40.01
CA SER A 177 -4.57 -14.51 38.88
C SER A 177 -3.50 -15.34 38.15
N GLY A 178 -2.21 -15.13 38.45
CA GLY A 178 -1.06 -15.79 37.83
C GLY A 178 -0.90 -17.26 38.22
N GLU A 179 -1.44 -17.69 39.37
CA GLU A 179 -1.51 -19.10 39.72
C GLU A 179 -2.71 -19.78 39.03
N GLY A 180 -2.54 -20.18 37.76
CA GLY A 180 -3.42 -21.16 37.11
C GLY A 180 -4.48 -20.67 36.11
N LYS A 181 -4.51 -19.38 35.75
CA LYS A 181 -5.39 -18.83 34.67
C LYS A 181 -4.65 -18.40 33.40
N GLU A 182 -3.37 -18.73 33.28
CA GLU A 182 -2.47 -18.27 32.21
C GLU A 182 -2.92 -18.61 30.78
N ASN A 183 -3.94 -19.46 30.61
CA ASN A 183 -4.43 -19.94 29.30
C ASN A 183 -5.95 -19.81 29.10
N SER A 184 -6.64 -18.89 29.79
CA SER A 184 -8.09 -18.74 29.57
C SER A 184 -8.39 -17.94 28.29
N THR A 185 -8.90 -18.66 27.29
CA THR A 185 -9.41 -18.14 26.02
C THR A 185 -10.33 -16.92 26.23
N ILE A 186 -10.09 -15.84 25.48
CA ILE A 186 -10.94 -14.64 25.48
C ILE A 186 -12.20 -14.91 24.67
N SER A 187 -12.04 -15.47 23.46
CA SER A 187 -13.16 -15.83 22.60
C SER A 187 -12.81 -17.02 21.71
N GLU A 188 -13.74 -17.97 21.60
CA GLU A 188 -13.64 -19.13 20.71
C GLU A 188 -14.16 -18.87 19.29
N SER A 189 -14.78 -17.72 19.05
CA SER A 189 -15.39 -17.36 17.76
C SER A 189 -14.57 -16.34 16.98
N VAL A 190 -13.78 -15.50 17.66
CA VAL A 190 -13.00 -14.43 17.02
C VAL A 190 -11.95 -15.03 16.09
N SER A 191 -12.03 -14.65 14.81
CA SER A 191 -11.06 -15.04 13.80
C SER A 191 -10.29 -13.86 13.18
N LEU A 192 -10.73 -12.62 13.43
CA LEU A 192 -10.09 -11.40 12.96
C LEU A 192 -9.80 -10.45 14.13
N VAL A 193 -8.52 -10.15 14.36
CA VAL A 193 -8.08 -9.36 15.53
C VAL A 193 -7.23 -8.17 15.10
N HIS A 194 -7.59 -6.97 15.57
CA HIS A 194 -6.81 -5.75 15.37
C HIS A 194 -6.06 -5.34 16.64
N LEU A 195 -4.73 -5.39 16.60
CA LEU A 195 -3.80 -5.04 17.67
C LEU A 195 -2.80 -3.97 17.21
N ASN A 196 -3.27 -3.00 16.42
CA ASN A 196 -2.40 -1.97 15.86
C ASN A 196 -2.02 -0.94 16.91
N ARG A 197 -0.78 -0.44 16.89
CA ARG A 197 -0.30 0.62 17.83
C ARG A 197 -0.53 0.26 19.30
N CYS A 198 -0.39 -1.00 19.66
CA CYS A 198 -0.60 -1.48 21.03
C CYS A 198 0.66 -1.45 21.90
N ARG A 199 1.77 -0.91 21.38
CA ARG A 199 3.09 -0.87 22.05
C ARG A 199 3.69 -2.25 22.35
N ILE A 200 3.20 -3.29 21.66
CA ILE A 200 3.74 -4.65 21.76
C ILE A 200 5.17 -4.63 21.19
N SER A 201 6.16 -4.93 22.02
CA SER A 201 7.58 -4.91 21.62
C SER A 201 8.23 -6.29 21.60
N ARG A 202 7.84 -7.19 22.53
CA ARG A 202 8.32 -8.57 22.57
C ARG A 202 7.42 -9.45 21.71
N TRP A 203 8.01 -10.31 20.87
CA TRP A 203 7.24 -11.27 20.08
C TRP A 203 6.50 -12.30 20.94
N SER A 204 7.05 -12.67 22.11
CA SER A 204 6.38 -13.52 23.09
C SER A 204 5.02 -12.97 23.53
N ASP A 205 4.92 -11.66 23.66
CA ASP A 205 3.71 -10.98 24.12
C ASP A 205 2.65 -10.97 23.02
N ALA A 206 3.07 -10.80 21.76
CA ALA A 206 2.21 -11.00 20.60
C ALA A 206 1.69 -12.44 20.53
N LEU A 207 2.56 -13.44 20.74
CA LEU A 207 2.16 -14.86 20.80
C LEU A 207 1.15 -15.12 21.92
N LYS A 208 1.38 -14.56 23.11
CA LYS A 208 0.46 -14.66 24.26
C LYS A 208 -0.89 -14.01 23.95
N MET A 209 -0.90 -12.84 23.32
CA MET A 209 -2.15 -12.20 22.89
C MET A 209 -2.91 -13.06 21.87
N MET A 210 -2.18 -13.63 20.91
CA MET A 210 -2.72 -14.50 19.87
C MET A 210 -3.29 -15.82 20.43
N SER A 211 -2.68 -16.39 21.48
CA SER A 211 -3.16 -17.65 22.08
C SER A 211 -4.57 -17.54 22.70
N TYR A 212 -5.00 -16.33 23.07
CA TYR A 212 -6.35 -16.10 23.59
C TYR A 212 -7.47 -16.24 22.55
N PHE A 213 -7.13 -16.34 21.26
CA PHE A 213 -8.06 -16.40 20.13
C PHE A 213 -7.80 -17.64 19.26
N PRO A 214 -8.18 -18.85 19.70
CA PRO A 214 -7.80 -20.11 19.05
C PRO A 214 -8.23 -20.23 17.58
N LYS A 215 -9.27 -19.52 17.14
CA LYS A 215 -9.73 -19.50 15.73
C LYS A 215 -9.20 -18.32 14.91
N ARG A 216 -8.23 -17.54 15.40
CA ARG A 216 -7.65 -16.42 14.63
C ARG A 216 -7.09 -16.89 13.30
N GLU A 217 -7.56 -16.26 12.22
CA GLU A 217 -7.03 -16.45 10.87
C GLU A 217 -6.34 -15.19 10.38
N THR A 218 -6.81 -14.02 10.84
CA THR A 218 -6.34 -12.71 10.39
C THR A 218 -5.92 -11.87 11.59
N VAL A 219 -4.66 -11.42 11.60
CA VAL A 219 -4.11 -10.63 12.71
C VAL A 219 -3.43 -9.37 12.19
N PHE A 220 -3.87 -8.22 12.70
CA PHE A 220 -3.22 -6.93 12.42
C PHE A 220 -2.37 -6.49 13.61
N LEU A 221 -1.07 -6.33 13.40
CA LEU A 221 -0.07 -5.89 14.38
C LEU A 221 0.69 -4.65 13.89
N CYS A 222 0.09 -3.85 13.02
CA CYS A 222 0.74 -2.69 12.41
C CYS A 222 1.21 -1.68 13.47
N GLU A 223 2.31 -0.99 13.18
CA GLU A 223 2.77 0.14 14.00
C GLU A 223 3.03 -0.24 15.47
N ASN A 224 3.44 -1.49 15.70
CA ASN A 224 3.99 -1.94 16.98
C ASN A 224 5.52 -1.97 16.92
N PRO A 225 6.23 -1.69 18.04
CA PRO A 225 7.69 -1.72 18.11
C PRO A 225 8.29 -3.15 18.12
N ILE A 226 7.69 -4.10 17.40
CA ILE A 226 8.18 -5.46 17.22
C ILE A 226 9.42 -5.41 16.32
N ARG A 227 10.58 -5.82 16.83
CA ARG A 227 11.85 -5.76 16.09
C ARG A 227 12.30 -7.08 15.52
N GLU A 228 11.80 -8.18 16.06
CA GLU A 228 12.20 -9.53 15.69
C GLU A 228 10.99 -10.47 15.81
N ILE A 229 10.94 -11.48 14.95
CA ILE A 229 9.99 -12.58 15.02
C ILE A 229 10.80 -13.84 15.33
N ARG A 230 10.39 -14.55 16.38
CA ARG A 230 11.02 -15.80 16.79
C ARG A 230 10.01 -16.93 16.72
N ASP A 231 10.39 -17.97 16.01
CA ASP A 231 9.64 -19.22 16.00
C ASP A 231 10.22 -20.18 17.05
N ASN A 232 9.41 -20.61 18.00
CA ASN A 232 9.78 -21.67 18.94
C ASN A 232 9.29 -23.03 18.43
N LYS A 233 10.16 -23.75 17.71
CA LYS A 233 9.87 -25.05 17.08
C LYS A 233 9.49 -26.19 18.06
N GLN A 234 9.40 -25.92 19.36
CA GLN A 234 9.15 -26.92 20.40
C GLN A 234 7.67 -27.00 20.83
N GLU A 235 6.80 -26.11 20.36
CA GLU A 235 5.37 -26.15 20.68
C GLU A 235 4.60 -27.04 19.69
N SER A 236 3.72 -27.92 20.20
CA SER A 236 2.95 -28.86 19.38
C SER A 236 1.83 -28.19 18.57
N ASP A 237 1.27 -27.08 19.09
CA ASP A 237 0.28 -26.26 18.40
C ASP A 237 0.55 -24.78 18.70
N PRO A 238 1.51 -24.18 17.97
CA PRO A 238 1.98 -22.85 18.29
C PRO A 238 0.92 -21.79 17.96
N PRO A 239 0.96 -20.60 18.61
CA PRO A 239 -0.02 -19.56 18.39
C PRO A 239 -0.07 -18.90 16.99
N TYR A 240 0.52 -19.49 15.97
CA TYR A 240 0.45 -19.00 14.60
C TYR A 240 -0.02 -20.08 13.62
N SER A 241 -0.37 -21.29 14.11
CA SER A 241 -0.76 -22.44 13.28
C SER A 241 -2.01 -22.20 12.42
N SER A 242 -2.97 -21.42 12.92
CA SER A 242 -4.22 -21.06 12.22
C SER A 242 -4.13 -19.77 11.40
N ILE A 243 -3.02 -19.03 11.47
CA ILE A 243 -2.93 -17.70 10.85
C ILE A 243 -2.78 -17.85 9.34
N ARG A 244 -3.72 -17.27 8.61
CA ARG A 244 -3.74 -17.17 7.14
C ARG A 244 -3.27 -15.82 6.64
N MET A 245 -3.53 -14.76 7.41
CA MET A 245 -3.11 -13.40 7.11
C MET A 245 -2.50 -12.73 8.33
N ILE A 246 -1.31 -12.12 8.15
CA ILE A 246 -0.72 -11.26 9.16
C ILE A 246 -0.27 -9.92 8.58
N ASN A 247 -0.59 -8.84 9.28
CA ASN A 247 -0.10 -7.52 8.97
C ASN A 247 0.89 -7.02 10.02
N LEU A 248 2.13 -6.86 9.59
CA LEU A 248 3.29 -6.38 10.35
C LEU A 248 3.83 -5.07 9.75
N SER A 249 3.02 -4.35 8.97
CA SER A 249 3.44 -3.10 8.35
C SER A 249 3.84 -2.08 9.42
N LYS A 250 4.89 -1.30 9.14
CA LYS A 250 5.43 -0.27 10.05
C LYS A 250 5.84 -0.80 11.42
N THR A 251 6.22 -2.07 11.49
CA THR A 251 6.91 -2.62 12.66
C THR A 251 8.41 -2.33 12.58
N GLY A 252 9.16 -2.60 13.65
CA GLY A 252 10.60 -2.40 13.72
C GLY A 252 11.44 -3.56 13.19
N ILE A 253 10.86 -4.46 12.39
CA ILE A 253 11.55 -5.65 11.86
C ILE A 253 12.70 -5.20 10.95
N HIS A 254 13.90 -5.65 11.26
CA HIS A 254 15.16 -5.16 10.66
C HIS A 254 16.07 -6.29 10.20
N ASP A 255 15.60 -7.54 10.21
CA ASP A 255 16.41 -8.71 9.88
C ASP A 255 15.63 -9.74 9.04
N TRP A 256 16.35 -10.46 8.17
CA TRP A 256 15.77 -11.50 7.32
C TRP A 256 15.43 -12.79 8.09
N THR A 257 16.04 -13.04 9.26
CA THR A 257 15.76 -14.24 10.08
C THR A 257 14.31 -14.24 10.56
N SER A 258 13.79 -13.07 10.93
CA SER A 258 12.39 -12.85 11.26
C SER A 258 11.46 -13.26 10.12
N ILE A 259 11.80 -12.91 8.87
CA ILE A 259 11.03 -13.32 7.69
C ILE A 259 11.17 -14.82 7.43
N ASP A 260 12.36 -15.39 7.60
CA ASP A 260 12.59 -16.83 7.41
C ASP A 260 11.81 -17.68 8.45
N HIS A 261 11.57 -17.15 9.65
CA HIS A 261 10.72 -17.81 10.64
C HIS A 261 9.26 -17.94 10.18
N ILE A 262 8.75 -16.96 9.44
CA ILE A 262 7.36 -16.95 8.93
C ILE A 262 7.09 -18.12 7.97
N GLU A 263 8.10 -18.63 7.24
CA GLU A 263 7.95 -19.79 6.33
C GLU A 263 7.45 -21.06 7.05
N HIS A 264 7.72 -21.18 8.35
CA HIS A 264 7.28 -22.31 9.16
C HIS A 264 5.78 -22.27 9.49
N TRP A 265 5.10 -21.14 9.23
CA TRP A 265 3.68 -21.01 9.50
C TRP A 265 2.91 -21.84 8.47
N PRO A 266 2.11 -22.83 8.91
CA PRO A 266 1.59 -23.83 7.99
C PRO A 266 0.50 -23.30 7.06
N GLN A 267 -0.30 -22.32 7.52
CA GLN A 267 -1.47 -21.81 6.80
C GLN A 267 -1.31 -20.39 6.26
N LEU A 268 -0.17 -19.73 6.48
CA LEU A 268 0.01 -18.33 6.10
C LEU A 268 0.11 -18.18 4.58
N VAL A 269 -0.79 -17.35 4.03
CA VAL A 269 -0.89 -17.05 2.59
C VAL A 269 -0.89 -15.55 2.28
N ASP A 270 -1.23 -14.66 3.22
CA ASP A 270 -1.16 -13.21 3.03
C ASP A 270 -0.24 -12.57 4.08
N LEU A 271 0.80 -11.90 3.62
CA LEU A 271 1.75 -11.18 4.45
C LEU A 271 1.77 -9.70 4.06
N ARG A 272 1.65 -8.82 5.05
CA ARG A 272 1.83 -7.37 4.85
C ARG A 272 2.95 -6.87 5.74
N ILE A 273 3.98 -6.32 5.12
CA ILE A 273 5.24 -5.86 5.75
C ILE A 273 5.69 -4.54 5.14
N ASN A 274 4.74 -3.68 4.74
CA ASN A 274 5.06 -2.36 4.20
C ASN A 274 5.78 -1.51 5.23
N ASN A 275 6.78 -0.75 4.81
CA ASN A 275 7.51 0.21 5.64
C ASN A 275 8.15 -0.40 6.91
N ILE A 276 8.77 -1.57 6.80
CA ILE A 276 9.64 -2.10 7.86
C ILE A 276 11.12 -1.73 7.56
N PRO A 277 11.95 -1.42 8.57
CA PRO A 277 13.35 -1.02 8.38
C PRO A 277 14.19 -1.98 7.52
N LEU A 278 13.92 -3.29 7.61
CA LEU A 278 14.57 -4.33 6.81
C LEU A 278 14.56 -4.01 5.31
N LEU A 279 13.48 -3.39 4.80
CA LEU A 279 13.26 -3.23 3.38
C LEU A 279 13.73 -1.88 2.84
N ASP A 280 14.12 -0.93 3.68
CA ASP A 280 14.37 0.47 3.27
C ASP A 280 15.52 0.62 2.26
N ASP A 281 16.53 -0.26 2.33
CA ASP A 281 17.70 -0.23 1.45
C ASP A 281 17.48 -0.90 0.07
N TYR A 282 16.30 -1.46 -0.18
CA TYR A 282 15.98 -2.23 -1.38
C TYR A 282 15.07 -1.47 -2.34
N SER A 283 15.25 -1.68 -3.64
CA SER A 283 14.26 -1.26 -4.64
C SER A 283 12.94 -2.04 -4.51
N GLU A 284 11.83 -1.52 -5.04
CA GLU A 284 10.53 -2.22 -4.98
C GLU A 284 10.57 -3.62 -5.62
N GLU A 285 11.33 -3.77 -6.71
CA GLU A 285 11.56 -5.06 -7.38
C GLU A 285 12.34 -6.03 -6.48
N GLU A 286 13.42 -5.56 -5.84
CA GLU A 286 14.19 -6.37 -4.88
C GLU A 286 13.36 -6.77 -3.67
N LYS A 287 12.61 -5.84 -3.06
CA LYS A 287 11.72 -6.12 -1.92
C LYS A 287 10.78 -7.28 -2.23
N LEU A 288 10.10 -7.19 -3.38
CA LEU A 288 9.19 -8.23 -3.85
C LEU A 288 9.91 -9.56 -4.03
N HIS A 289 10.98 -9.59 -4.83
CA HIS A 289 11.64 -10.85 -5.18
C HIS A 289 12.31 -11.52 -3.98
N LEU A 290 12.93 -10.75 -3.08
CA LEU A 290 13.61 -11.28 -1.90
C LEU A 290 12.63 -11.90 -0.90
N VAL A 291 11.47 -11.28 -0.69
CA VAL A 291 10.43 -11.84 0.20
C VAL A 291 9.78 -13.06 -0.44
N VAL A 292 9.37 -12.96 -1.71
CA VAL A 292 8.68 -14.05 -2.44
C VAL A 292 9.59 -15.27 -2.64
N GLY A 293 10.90 -15.06 -2.83
CA GLY A 293 11.88 -16.15 -2.92
C GLY A 293 12.07 -16.91 -1.61
N ARG A 294 11.89 -16.24 -0.45
CA ARG A 294 11.98 -16.87 0.88
C ARG A 294 10.74 -17.67 1.22
N LEU A 295 9.57 -17.07 1.00
CA LEU A 295 8.29 -17.55 1.52
C LEU A 295 7.53 -18.36 0.47
N GLY A 296 7.73 -19.68 0.44
CA GLY A 296 7.28 -20.55 -0.64
C GLY A 296 5.76 -20.75 -0.71
N LYS A 297 5.05 -20.60 0.41
CA LYS A 297 3.59 -20.78 0.51
C LYS A 297 2.78 -19.51 0.32
N LEU A 298 3.44 -18.35 0.31
CA LEU A 298 2.77 -17.05 0.26
C LEU A 298 1.94 -16.92 -1.02
N GLU A 299 0.77 -16.31 -0.99
CA GLU A 299 -0.07 -16.07 -2.17
C GLU A 299 -0.29 -14.56 -2.40
N LEU A 300 -0.33 -13.77 -1.32
CA LEU A 300 -0.42 -12.32 -1.36
C LEU A 300 0.74 -11.70 -0.57
N LEU A 301 1.36 -10.68 -1.16
CA LEU A 301 2.32 -9.82 -0.48
C LEU A 301 1.85 -8.37 -0.59
N ASN A 302 1.68 -7.70 0.55
CA ASN A 302 1.26 -6.30 0.62
C ASN A 302 -0.04 -6.01 -0.15
N GLY A 303 -0.95 -7.00 -0.24
CA GLY A 303 -2.21 -6.92 -0.97
C GLY A 303 -2.13 -7.27 -2.47
N SER A 304 -0.94 -7.49 -3.01
CA SER A 304 -0.74 -7.93 -4.40
C SER A 304 -0.65 -9.44 -4.49
N SER A 305 -1.40 -10.04 -5.42
CA SER A 305 -1.35 -11.48 -5.69
C SER A 305 -0.04 -11.90 -6.37
N ILE A 306 0.49 -13.06 -6.01
CA ILE A 306 1.72 -13.61 -6.58
C ILE A 306 1.36 -14.71 -7.57
N THR A 307 1.56 -14.46 -8.87
CA THR A 307 1.35 -15.48 -9.91
C THR A 307 2.45 -16.54 -9.91
N LYS A 308 2.24 -17.64 -10.63
CA LYS A 308 3.26 -18.70 -10.79
C LYS A 308 4.49 -18.18 -11.54
N GLU A 309 4.28 -17.37 -12.57
CA GLU A 309 5.34 -16.76 -13.36
C GLU A 309 6.15 -15.78 -12.51
N GLN A 310 5.46 -14.96 -11.69
CA GLN A 310 6.11 -14.07 -10.73
C GLN A 310 6.90 -14.86 -9.68
N ARG A 311 6.36 -15.98 -9.19
CA ARG A 311 7.06 -16.87 -8.25
C ARG A 311 8.37 -17.38 -8.84
N GLU A 312 8.31 -17.94 -10.05
CA GLU A 312 9.49 -18.46 -10.74
C GLU A 312 10.51 -17.36 -11.01
N SER A 313 10.06 -16.18 -11.44
CA SER A 313 10.93 -15.02 -11.63
C SER A 313 11.62 -14.60 -10.32
N SER A 314 10.87 -14.51 -9.22
CA SER A 314 11.40 -14.20 -7.89
C SER A 314 12.37 -15.23 -7.37
N GLU A 315 12.08 -16.52 -7.52
CA GLU A 315 12.99 -17.60 -7.11
C GLU A 315 14.31 -17.56 -7.91
N ARG A 316 14.25 -17.26 -9.21
CA ARG A 316 15.44 -17.09 -10.06
C ARG A 316 16.24 -15.84 -9.71
N PHE A 317 15.55 -14.73 -9.46
CA PHE A 317 16.16 -13.50 -8.97
C PHE A 317 16.88 -13.76 -7.64
N PHE A 318 16.23 -14.46 -6.71
CA PHE A 318 16.77 -14.79 -5.40
C PHE A 318 18.09 -15.57 -5.49
N ILE A 319 18.15 -16.59 -6.36
CA ILE A 319 19.38 -17.35 -6.61
C ILE A 319 20.49 -16.42 -7.10
N ARG A 320 20.23 -15.61 -8.14
CA ARG A 320 21.24 -14.68 -8.69
C ARG A 320 21.69 -13.65 -7.65
N TYR A 321 20.77 -13.15 -6.83
CA TYR A 321 21.05 -12.17 -5.80
C TYR A 321 22.01 -12.71 -4.72
N TYR A 322 21.81 -13.95 -4.26
CA TYR A 322 22.63 -14.58 -3.22
C TYR A 322 23.83 -15.36 -3.75
N GLU A 323 23.96 -15.58 -5.06
CA GLU A 323 25.11 -16.27 -5.66
C GLU A 323 26.42 -15.51 -5.37
N GLU A 324 26.37 -14.18 -5.44
CA GLU A 324 27.52 -13.29 -5.23
C GLU A 324 27.71 -12.87 -3.76
N LYS A 325 26.83 -13.30 -2.85
CA LYS A 325 26.87 -12.95 -1.41
C LYS A 325 27.56 -14.05 -0.60
N GLU A 326 28.32 -13.63 0.41
CA GLU A 326 28.98 -14.55 1.35
C GLU A 326 27.98 -15.30 2.23
N GLU A 327 26.99 -14.58 2.78
CA GLU A 327 25.93 -15.16 3.59
C GLU A 327 24.72 -15.55 2.72
N ARG A 328 24.38 -16.84 2.75
CA ARG A 328 23.30 -17.42 1.96
C ARG A 328 22.19 -17.98 2.86
N PRO A 329 20.92 -17.60 2.62
CA PRO A 329 19.80 -18.17 3.35
C PRO A 329 19.64 -19.66 3.08
N LYS A 330 19.09 -20.43 4.03
CA LYS A 330 18.82 -21.88 3.86
C LYS A 330 17.99 -22.19 2.61
N LYS A 331 17.07 -21.28 2.27
CA LYS A 331 16.21 -21.38 1.08
C LYS A 331 17.01 -21.41 -0.23
N PHE A 332 18.20 -20.81 -0.26
CA PHE A 332 19.07 -20.74 -1.44
C PHE A 332 19.39 -22.13 -2.01
N GLU A 333 19.82 -23.07 -1.18
CA GLU A 333 20.19 -24.42 -1.63
C GLU A 333 18.99 -25.18 -2.18
N ALA A 334 17.82 -25.04 -1.53
CA ALA A 334 16.58 -25.64 -1.98
C ALA A 334 16.12 -25.08 -3.35
N LEU A 335 16.26 -23.78 -3.56
CA LEU A 335 15.94 -23.15 -4.84
C LEU A 335 16.96 -23.50 -5.93
N LEU A 336 18.24 -23.59 -5.60
CA LEU A 336 19.28 -24.01 -6.53
C LEU A 336 19.08 -25.46 -6.99
N ALA A 337 18.65 -26.34 -6.08
CA ALA A 337 18.28 -27.72 -6.43
C ALA A 337 17.04 -27.78 -7.35
N LYS A 338 16.10 -26.85 -7.18
CA LYS A 338 14.87 -26.75 -7.99
C LYS A 338 15.12 -26.19 -9.40
N HIS A 339 15.90 -25.10 -9.52
CA HIS A 339 16.07 -24.35 -10.78
C HIS A 339 17.39 -24.59 -11.49
N GLY A 340 18.35 -25.24 -10.84
CA GLY A 340 19.72 -25.37 -11.35
C GLY A 340 20.51 -24.06 -11.28
N LYS A 341 21.73 -24.09 -11.83
CA LYS A 341 22.57 -22.89 -11.94
C LYS A 341 22.05 -22.00 -13.06
N LEU A 342 21.76 -20.75 -12.74
CA LEU A 342 21.25 -19.77 -13.69
C LEU A 342 22.40 -18.98 -14.30
N GLU A 343 22.37 -18.78 -15.61
CA GLU A 343 23.31 -17.89 -16.27
C GLU A 343 23.07 -16.43 -15.84
N LYS A 344 24.16 -15.66 -15.76
CA LYS A 344 24.11 -14.22 -15.45
C LYS A 344 23.34 -13.50 -16.55
N LEU A 345 22.37 -12.67 -16.15
CA LEU A 345 21.66 -11.82 -17.10
C LEU A 345 22.62 -10.78 -17.65
N VAL A 346 22.84 -10.81 -18.97
CA VAL A 346 23.50 -9.71 -19.68
C VAL A 346 22.52 -8.54 -19.74
N LYS A 347 22.88 -7.38 -19.20
CA LYS A 347 22.12 -6.15 -19.41
C LYS A 347 22.23 -5.76 -20.89
N VAL A 348 21.25 -6.14 -21.69
CA VAL A 348 21.10 -5.67 -23.07
C VAL A 348 20.35 -4.34 -23.02
N ASP A 349 21.05 -3.25 -23.33
CA ASP A 349 20.42 -1.94 -23.51
C ASP A 349 19.63 -1.94 -24.83
N LEU A 350 18.30 -2.01 -24.73
CA LEU A 350 17.38 -1.97 -25.86
C LEU A 350 16.91 -0.53 -26.17
N SER A 351 17.53 0.50 -25.58
CA SER A 351 17.15 1.88 -25.87
C SER A 351 17.46 2.24 -27.34
N PRO A 352 16.57 2.99 -28.02
CA PRO A 352 16.80 3.36 -29.42
C PRO A 352 18.07 4.18 -29.57
N LYS A 353 18.95 3.82 -30.53
CA LYS A 353 20.18 4.56 -30.82
C LYS A 353 19.89 6.05 -31.03
N SER A 354 20.36 6.91 -30.12
CA SER A 354 20.12 8.37 -30.16
C SER A 354 21.13 9.14 -31.03
N HIS A 355 22.24 8.49 -31.37
CA HIS A 355 23.37 9.02 -32.12
C HIS A 355 23.83 7.98 -33.13
N VAL A 356 24.24 8.44 -34.32
CA VAL A 356 24.75 7.60 -35.42
C VAL A 356 26.01 8.26 -35.97
N THR A 357 27.04 7.47 -36.26
CA THR A 357 28.28 7.96 -36.89
C THR A 357 28.15 7.85 -38.40
N VAL A 358 28.32 8.95 -39.12
CA VAL A 358 28.16 9.00 -40.59
C VAL A 358 29.39 9.64 -41.23
N ARG A 359 29.71 9.28 -42.47
CA ARG A 359 30.76 9.91 -43.26
C ARG A 359 30.17 10.96 -44.18
N VAL A 360 30.68 12.18 -44.13
CA VAL A 360 30.22 13.30 -44.95
C VAL A 360 31.31 13.68 -45.93
N LYS A 361 30.99 13.67 -47.23
CA LYS A 361 31.91 13.99 -48.32
C LYS A 361 31.39 15.15 -49.18
N CYS A 362 32.28 16.04 -49.60
CA CYS A 362 32.05 17.09 -50.58
C CYS A 362 33.27 17.18 -51.50
N GLU A 363 33.10 16.79 -52.76
CA GLU A 363 34.20 16.80 -53.73
C GLU A 363 34.65 18.21 -54.09
N GLU A 364 33.73 19.18 -54.08
CA GLU A 364 33.99 20.58 -54.43
C GLU A 364 34.93 21.28 -53.45
N THR A 365 34.84 20.95 -52.17
CA THR A 365 35.66 21.55 -51.10
C THR A 365 36.74 20.60 -50.57
N GLY A 366 36.78 19.36 -51.09
CA GLY A 366 37.69 18.32 -50.60
C GLY A 366 37.36 17.83 -49.18
N PHE A 367 36.16 18.12 -48.68
CA PHE A 367 35.74 17.72 -47.34
C PHE A 367 35.40 16.22 -47.33
N ASP A 368 36.01 15.45 -46.43
CA ASP A 368 35.71 14.03 -46.21
C ASP A 368 36.01 13.67 -44.75
N LYS A 369 34.98 13.60 -43.91
CA LYS A 369 35.12 13.33 -42.47
C LYS A 369 33.96 12.54 -41.90
N GLU A 370 34.24 11.76 -40.87
CA GLU A 370 33.21 11.15 -40.03
C GLU A 370 32.66 12.16 -39.01
N MET A 371 31.35 12.10 -38.80
CA MET A 371 30.61 13.00 -37.91
C MET A 371 29.57 12.21 -37.13
N ASN A 372 29.44 12.52 -35.83
CA ASN A 372 28.42 11.95 -34.99
C ASN A 372 27.14 12.81 -35.05
N LEU A 373 26.04 12.21 -35.51
CA LEU A 373 24.76 12.88 -35.71
C LEU A 373 23.71 12.40 -34.73
N LYS A 374 23.00 13.36 -34.13
CA LYS A 374 21.81 13.09 -33.32
C LYS A 374 20.61 12.84 -34.23
N VAL A 375 20.02 11.64 -34.17
CA VAL A 375 18.91 11.21 -35.07
C VAL A 375 17.61 12.00 -34.89
N THR A 376 17.49 12.75 -33.79
CA THR A 376 16.32 13.61 -33.51
C THR A 376 16.36 14.95 -34.24
N LYS A 377 17.43 15.29 -34.95
CA LYS A 377 17.54 16.54 -35.73
C LYS A 377 16.80 16.43 -37.07
N THR A 378 16.46 17.56 -37.67
CA THR A 378 15.95 17.61 -39.05
C THR A 378 17.07 17.70 -40.09
N VAL A 379 16.78 17.33 -41.33
CA VAL A 379 17.68 17.52 -42.49
C VAL A 379 18.17 18.97 -42.58
N GLY A 380 17.28 19.95 -42.38
CA GLY A 380 17.64 21.37 -42.44
C GLY A 380 18.61 21.79 -41.32
N GLN A 381 18.45 21.22 -40.11
CA GLN A 381 19.40 21.46 -39.01
C GLN A 381 20.76 20.83 -39.29
N LEU A 382 20.79 19.65 -39.93
CA LEU A 382 22.02 19.01 -40.39
C LEU A 382 22.73 19.87 -41.44
N MET A 383 22.03 20.31 -42.49
CA MET A 383 22.61 21.14 -43.55
C MET A 383 23.18 22.47 -43.01
N ARG A 384 22.52 23.11 -42.04
CA ARG A 384 23.07 24.32 -41.37
C ARG A 384 24.31 24.04 -40.52
N HIS A 385 24.40 22.85 -39.94
CA HIS A 385 25.61 22.44 -39.24
C HIS A 385 26.76 22.20 -40.23
N LEU A 386 26.47 21.51 -41.33
CA LEU A 386 27.42 21.23 -42.42
C LEU A 386 27.87 22.49 -43.16
N GLU A 387 27.05 23.53 -43.24
CA GLU A 387 27.42 24.82 -43.85
C GLU A 387 28.67 25.42 -43.20
N LYS A 388 28.81 25.30 -41.87
CA LYS A 388 29.99 25.80 -41.13
C LYS A 388 31.24 24.96 -41.37
N GLU A 389 31.08 23.64 -41.50
CA GLU A 389 32.19 22.68 -41.61
C GLU A 389 32.70 22.54 -43.04
N VAL A 390 31.78 22.52 -44.02
CA VAL A 390 32.06 22.20 -45.43
C VAL A 390 32.26 23.46 -46.27
N GLY A 391 31.75 24.62 -45.80
CA GLY A 391 31.90 25.91 -46.50
C GLY A 391 30.93 26.12 -47.67
N VAL A 392 29.94 25.25 -47.84
CA VAL A 392 28.87 25.39 -48.83
C VAL A 392 27.65 26.03 -48.17
N ALA A 393 27.20 27.18 -48.70
CA ALA A 393 26.06 27.90 -48.15
C ALA A 393 24.77 27.04 -48.19
N TYR A 394 23.97 27.06 -47.12
CA TYR A 394 22.77 26.25 -46.96
C TYR A 394 21.80 26.36 -48.17
N GLU A 395 21.63 27.56 -48.71
CA GLU A 395 20.75 27.83 -49.85
C GLU A 395 21.21 27.18 -51.15
N ARG A 396 22.52 26.95 -51.28
CA ARG A 396 23.17 26.35 -52.45
C ARG A 396 23.50 24.88 -52.25
N MET A 397 23.34 24.35 -51.03
CA MET A 397 23.66 22.96 -50.70
C MET A 397 22.59 22.00 -51.23
N ARG A 398 23.03 20.89 -51.84
CA ARG A 398 22.25 19.68 -52.09
C ARG A 398 22.89 18.55 -51.29
N LEU A 399 22.07 17.82 -50.55
CA LEU A 399 22.51 16.73 -49.68
C LEU A 399 21.95 15.41 -50.20
N PHE A 400 22.83 14.46 -50.49
CA PHE A 400 22.48 13.12 -50.96
C PHE A 400 22.86 12.11 -49.89
N TYR A 401 21.94 11.19 -49.62
CA TYR A 401 22.14 10.08 -48.69
C TYR A 401 22.35 8.79 -49.49
N TYR A 402 23.36 8.01 -49.09
CA TYR A 402 23.67 6.70 -49.65
C TYR A 402 23.54 5.65 -48.55
N GLN A 403 22.82 4.58 -48.86
CA GLN A 403 22.67 3.42 -47.98
C GLN A 403 23.69 2.34 -48.37
N TYR A 404 24.23 1.64 -47.38
CA TYR A 404 25.02 0.43 -47.62
C TYR A 404 24.06 -0.75 -47.71
N VAL A 405 24.25 -1.59 -48.74
CA VAL A 405 23.55 -2.87 -48.89
C VAL A 405 24.66 -3.92 -49.03
N ASP A 406 24.67 -4.92 -48.15
CA ASP A 406 25.66 -6.02 -48.16
C ASP A 406 27.13 -5.54 -48.21
N GLU A 407 27.49 -4.57 -47.36
CA GLU A 407 28.84 -3.97 -47.25
C GLU A 407 29.35 -3.22 -48.49
N GLU A 408 28.53 -3.11 -49.54
CA GLU A 408 28.79 -2.29 -50.72
C GLU A 408 27.96 -1.00 -50.71
N LEU A 409 28.56 0.09 -51.20
CA LEU A 409 27.87 1.38 -51.37
C LEU A 409 26.84 1.26 -52.49
N SER A 410 25.55 1.36 -52.17
CA SER A 410 24.49 1.36 -53.17
C SER A 410 24.67 2.53 -54.15
N TYR A 411 24.44 2.28 -55.44
CA TYR A 411 24.37 3.33 -56.47
C TYR A 411 23.09 4.15 -56.38
N ASP A 412 22.10 3.71 -55.61
CA ASP A 412 20.86 4.44 -55.37
C ASP A 412 21.09 5.51 -54.29
N CYS A 413 21.09 6.78 -54.71
CA CYS A 413 21.20 7.91 -53.81
C CYS A 413 19.85 8.62 -53.63
N GLN A 414 19.51 8.95 -52.38
CA GLN A 414 18.33 9.74 -52.07
C GLN A 414 18.73 11.20 -51.85
N GLU A 415 18.21 12.10 -52.68
CA GLU A 415 18.35 13.54 -52.44
C GLU A 415 17.41 13.99 -51.30
N LEU A 416 17.99 14.55 -50.24
CA LEU A 416 17.24 15.03 -49.07
C LEU A 416 16.66 16.43 -49.33
N ARG A 417 15.54 16.48 -50.03
CA ARG A 417 14.90 17.73 -50.51
C ARG A 417 14.05 18.46 -49.47
N PHE A 418 13.68 17.81 -48.37
CA PHE A 418 12.72 18.35 -47.39
C PHE A 418 13.40 18.74 -46.07
N PRO A 419 13.69 20.03 -45.80
CA PRO A 419 14.43 20.45 -44.61
C PRO A 419 13.74 20.13 -43.27
N LYS A 420 12.43 19.88 -43.29
CA LYS A 420 11.63 19.53 -42.10
C LYS A 420 11.62 18.02 -41.81
N GLN A 421 12.13 17.17 -42.70
CA GLN A 421 12.21 15.73 -42.49
C GLN A 421 13.17 15.42 -41.32
N LEU A 422 12.74 14.55 -40.41
CA LEU A 422 13.55 14.10 -39.28
C LEU A 422 14.52 13.00 -39.74
N LEU A 423 15.75 13.02 -39.22
CA LEU A 423 16.81 12.09 -39.63
C LEU A 423 16.50 10.63 -39.24
N HIS A 424 15.80 10.39 -38.13
CA HIS A 424 15.40 9.03 -37.74
C HIS A 424 14.50 8.32 -38.78
N ASN A 425 13.78 9.07 -39.63
CA ASN A 425 12.96 8.49 -40.71
C ASN A 425 13.80 7.95 -41.87
N LEU A 426 15.11 8.20 -41.89
CA LEU A 426 16.04 7.71 -42.91
C LEU A 426 16.66 6.35 -42.56
N HIS A 427 16.31 5.76 -41.40
CA HIS A 427 16.90 4.51 -40.89
C HIS A 427 18.44 4.52 -40.96
N LEU A 428 19.06 5.56 -40.42
CA LEU A 428 20.51 5.75 -40.48
C LEU A 428 21.24 4.68 -39.65
N ASP A 429 22.15 3.97 -40.29
CA ASP A 429 23.10 3.07 -39.64
C ASP A 429 24.49 3.69 -39.50
N ASP A 430 25.28 3.17 -38.57
CA ASP A 430 26.67 3.58 -38.39
C ASP A 430 27.47 3.27 -39.67
N GLY A 431 28.20 4.26 -40.17
CA GLY A 431 28.96 4.19 -41.43
C GLY A 431 28.24 4.77 -42.65
N ALA A 432 26.96 5.14 -42.54
CA ALA A 432 26.18 5.81 -43.58
C ALA A 432 26.91 7.00 -44.24
N MET A 433 26.69 7.23 -45.55
CA MET A 433 27.40 8.28 -46.31
C MET A 433 26.47 9.39 -46.78
N PHE A 434 26.89 10.64 -46.53
CA PHE A 434 26.27 11.84 -47.08
C PHE A 434 27.20 12.53 -48.08
N MET A 435 26.71 12.78 -49.29
CA MET A 435 27.41 13.56 -50.30
C MET A 435 26.80 14.95 -50.44
N ILE A 436 27.66 15.98 -50.44
CA ILE A 436 27.27 17.37 -50.61
C ILE A 436 27.73 17.88 -51.97
N THR A 437 26.81 18.50 -52.71
CA THR A 437 27.11 19.23 -53.95
C THR A 437 26.45 20.60 -53.95
N SER A 438 27.03 21.56 -54.68
CA SER A 438 26.46 22.88 -54.87
C SER A 438 25.46 22.90 -56.03
N LYS A 439 24.40 23.70 -55.91
CA LYS A 439 23.48 23.99 -57.01
C LYS A 439 24.22 24.77 -58.10
N ILE A 440 24.24 24.23 -59.32
CA ILE A 440 24.76 24.93 -60.51
C ILE A 440 23.89 26.16 -60.77
N LEU A 441 24.45 27.36 -60.64
CA LEU A 441 23.80 28.60 -61.07
C LEU A 441 24.01 28.77 -62.58
N ALA A 442 22.95 28.64 -63.39
CA ALA A 442 23.02 29.02 -64.79
C ALA A 442 23.39 30.51 -64.91
N SER A 443 24.49 30.82 -65.60
CA SER A 443 24.93 32.20 -65.79
C SER A 443 23.88 32.98 -66.60
N ARG A 444 23.40 34.10 -66.05
CA ARG A 444 22.56 35.03 -66.81
C ARG A 444 23.40 35.59 -67.97
N LYS A 445 23.08 35.20 -69.21
CA LYS A 445 23.64 35.79 -70.43
C LYS A 445 23.47 37.32 -70.41
N ARG A 446 24.57 38.04 -70.64
CA ARG A 446 24.59 39.47 -71.00
C ARG A 446 23.65 39.70 -72.20
N ALA A 447 22.67 40.58 -72.05
CA ALA A 447 21.92 41.11 -73.18
C ALA A 447 22.85 42.00 -74.02
N GLN A 448 23.10 41.61 -75.27
CA GLN A 448 23.67 42.47 -76.30
C GLN A 448 22.63 43.55 -76.66
N THR A 449 22.98 44.81 -76.44
CA THR A 449 22.31 45.95 -77.04
C THR A 449 22.52 45.91 -78.55
N LYS A 450 21.45 45.68 -79.31
CA LYS A 450 21.42 45.94 -80.75
C LYS A 450 21.49 47.43 -80.99
N SER A 451 22.47 47.86 -81.76
CA SER A 451 22.46 49.12 -82.48
C SER A 451 21.35 49.09 -83.54
N THR A 452 20.43 50.05 -83.48
CA THR A 452 19.61 50.48 -84.62
C THR A 452 19.95 51.94 -84.87
N SER A 453 20.68 52.19 -85.95
CA SER A 453 20.95 53.52 -86.50
C SER A 453 20.32 53.61 -87.89
N SER A 454 19.28 54.44 -88.01
CA SER A 454 18.80 55.21 -89.18
C SER A 454 17.40 55.74 -88.77
N ASN A 455 17.12 57.04 -88.66
CA ASN A 455 17.67 58.24 -89.30
C ASN A 455 18.13 59.31 -88.32
#